data_AF-A0A7K4J8V0-F1
#
_entry.id   AF-A0A7K4J8V0-F1
#
_cell.length_a   1.000
_cell.length_b   1.000
_cell.length_c   1.000
_cell.angle_alpha   90.00
_cell.angle_beta   90.00
_cell.angle_gamma   90.00
#
_symmetry.space_group_name_H-M   'P 1'
#
loop_
_entity.id
_entity.type
_entity.pdbx_description
1 polymer ?
#
loop_
_entity_poly.entity_id
_entity_poly.type
_entity_poly.pdbx_seq_one_letter_code
_entity_poly.pdbx_strand_id
1 'polypeptide(L)'
;QQAASDVLVAVGQRFINKVMEEVLTKFQPGILPHYFVMQTFANLSVSNVFGMVPFLNSILGTMLPMLGMAKQDHMKSVFCYALQHFSESIQEYLANLDKAPD
;
A
#
# COMPACT_ATOMS: atom_id res chain seq x y z
N GLN A 1 -8.25 -13.65 6.50
CA GLN A 1 -7.64 -12.74 5.49
C GLN A 1 -6.28 -12.20 5.93
N GLN A 2 -5.95 -12.13 7.23
CA GLN A 2 -4.59 -11.84 7.71
C GLN A 2 -3.51 -12.75 7.08
N ALA A 3 -3.66 -14.07 7.16
CA ALA A 3 -2.67 -14.98 6.57
C ALA A 3 -2.42 -14.76 5.06
N ALA A 4 -3.46 -14.37 4.31
CA ALA A 4 -3.31 -14.03 2.89
C ALA A 4 -2.56 -12.70 2.70
N SER A 5 -2.79 -11.71 3.57
CA SER A 5 -2.03 -10.46 3.62
C SER A 5 -0.55 -10.76 3.89
N ASP A 6 -0.25 -11.57 4.91
CA ASP A 6 1.12 -11.93 5.29
C ASP A 6 1.86 -12.65 4.16
N VAL A 7 1.18 -13.59 3.50
CA VAL A 7 1.73 -14.28 2.31
C VAL A 7 2.02 -13.28 1.19
N LEU A 8 1.13 -12.32 0.92
CA LEU A 8 1.35 -11.34 -0.14
C LEU A 8 2.52 -10.40 0.18
N VAL A 9 2.68 -10.00 1.44
CA VAL A 9 3.83 -9.21 1.91
C VAL A 9 5.13 -9.99 1.72
N ALA A 10 5.16 -11.26 2.11
CA ALA A 10 6.32 -12.13 1.94
C ALA A 10 6.68 -12.35 0.46
N VAL A 11 5.68 -12.56 -0.41
CA VAL A 11 5.90 -12.69 -1.87
C VAL A 11 6.41 -11.37 -2.47
N GLY A 12 5.92 -10.23 -1.96
CA GLY A 12 6.35 -8.89 -2.36
C GLY A 12 7.85 -8.68 -2.26
N GLN A 13 8.51 -9.23 -1.23
CA GLN A 13 9.96 -9.10 -1.00
C GLN A 13 10.83 -9.47 -2.20
N ARG A 14 10.32 -10.33 -3.08
CA ARG A 14 11.02 -10.74 -4.32
C ARG A 14 10.29 -10.36 -5.60
N PHE A 15 8.97 -10.19 -5.55
CA PHE A 15 8.13 -10.05 -6.74
C PHE A 15 7.18 -8.84 -6.66
N ILE A 16 7.57 -7.77 -5.99
CA ILE A 16 6.73 -6.60 -5.72
C ILE A 16 6.03 -6.04 -6.97
N ASN A 17 6.73 -5.89 -8.09
CA ASN A 17 6.12 -5.36 -9.32
C ASN A 17 4.96 -6.23 -9.81
N LYS A 18 5.14 -7.56 -9.84
CA LYS A 18 4.07 -8.50 -10.24
C LYS A 18 2.91 -8.50 -9.25
N VAL A 19 3.22 -8.43 -7.96
CA VAL A 19 2.21 -8.32 -6.91
C VAL A 19 1.38 -7.05 -7.11
N MET A 20 2.03 -5.91 -7.33
CA MET A 20 1.36 -4.62 -7.50
C MET A 20 0.56 -4.55 -8.81
N GLU A 21 1.11 -5.04 -9.92
CA GLU A 21 0.40 -5.14 -11.20
C GLU A 21 -0.94 -5.88 -11.04
N GLU A 22 -0.94 -7.04 -10.39
CA GLU A 22 -2.16 -7.83 -10.20
C GLU A 22 -3.13 -7.19 -9.19
N VAL A 23 -2.63 -6.77 -8.03
CA VAL A 23 -3.48 -6.21 -6.96
C VAL A 23 -4.15 -4.92 -7.40
N LEU A 24 -3.44 -4.06 -8.13
CA LEU A 24 -4.00 -2.79 -8.61
C LEU A 24 -5.11 -3.00 -9.65
N THR A 25 -5.15 -4.12 -10.37
CA THR A 25 -6.29 -4.42 -11.27
C THR A 25 -7.63 -4.56 -10.52
N LYS A 26 -7.57 -4.90 -9.23
CA LYS A 26 -8.74 -5.10 -8.36
C LYS A 26 -9.01 -3.92 -7.42
N PHE A 27 -8.06 -2.99 -7.30
CA PHE A 27 -8.18 -1.82 -6.44
C PHE A 27 -8.73 -0.63 -7.23
N GLN A 28 -10.05 -0.45 -7.18
CA GLN A 28 -10.77 0.51 -8.03
C GLN A 28 -11.34 1.69 -7.24
N PRO A 29 -11.34 2.91 -7.80
CA PRO A 29 -11.84 4.09 -7.12
C PRO A 29 -13.34 3.98 -6.79
N GLY A 30 -13.77 4.56 -5.67
CA GLY A 30 -15.18 4.61 -5.28
C GLY A 30 -15.75 3.30 -4.72
N ILE A 31 -14.93 2.26 -4.54
CA ILE A 31 -15.29 1.01 -3.87
C ILE A 31 -14.48 0.91 -2.59
N LEU A 32 -15.13 0.91 -1.42
CA LEU A 32 -14.41 0.79 -0.16
C LEU A 32 -13.78 -0.61 -0.06
N PRO A 33 -12.44 -0.72 0.05
CA PRO A 33 -11.77 -2.00 0.11
C PRO A 33 -11.99 -2.68 1.47
N HIS A 34 -11.74 -3.98 1.52
CA HIS A 34 -11.68 -4.69 2.79
C HIS A 34 -10.50 -4.18 3.63
N TYR A 35 -10.65 -4.14 4.96
CA TYR A 35 -9.62 -3.71 5.92
C TYR A 35 -8.22 -4.26 5.60
N PHE A 36 -8.11 -5.57 5.39
CA PHE A 36 -6.82 -6.22 5.12
C PHE A 36 -6.16 -5.79 3.80
N VAL A 37 -6.89 -5.27 2.82
CA VAL A 37 -6.28 -4.72 1.59
C VAL A 37 -5.47 -3.47 1.95
N MET A 38 -6.04 -2.57 2.76
CA MET A 38 -5.34 -1.38 3.25
C MET A 38 -4.14 -1.73 4.13
N GLN A 39 -4.33 -2.69 5.05
CA GLN A 39 -3.23 -3.21 5.89
C GLN A 39 -2.11 -3.82 5.03
N THR A 40 -2.46 -4.54 3.97
CA THR A 40 -1.46 -5.16 3.07
C THR A 40 -0.64 -4.10 2.35
N PHE A 41 -1.27 -3.06 1.80
CA PHE A 41 -0.53 -1.97 1.16
C PHE A 41 0.43 -1.27 2.12
N ALA A 42 -0.02 -1.01 3.36
CA ALA A 42 0.81 -0.42 4.40
C ALA A 42 2.04 -1.30 4.72
N ASN A 43 1.83 -2.61 4.90
CA ASN A 43 2.93 -3.54 5.20
C ASN A 43 3.89 -3.69 4.00
N LEU A 44 3.36 -3.69 2.77
CA LEU A 44 4.16 -3.74 1.55
C LEU A 44 5.03 -2.49 1.42
N SER A 45 4.53 -1.29 1.74
CA SER A 45 5.26 -0.03 1.54
C SER A 45 6.53 0.04 2.39
N VAL A 46 6.50 -0.48 3.62
CA VAL A 46 7.68 -0.53 4.49
C VAL A 46 8.58 -1.73 4.19
N SER A 47 8.02 -2.85 3.72
CA SER A 47 8.82 -4.05 3.40
C SER A 47 9.51 -3.98 2.04
N ASN A 48 9.04 -3.11 1.13
CA ASN A 48 9.45 -3.05 -0.27
C ASN A 48 9.60 -1.60 -0.76
N VAL A 49 10.27 -0.75 0.02
CA VAL A 49 10.32 0.71 -0.18
C VAL A 49 10.54 1.12 -1.64
N PHE A 50 11.64 0.66 -2.27
CA PHE A 50 11.96 1.03 -3.66
C PHE A 50 10.94 0.51 -4.68
N GLY A 51 10.38 -0.68 -4.44
CA GLY A 51 9.39 -1.28 -5.32
C GLY A 51 7.97 -0.72 -5.12
N MET A 52 7.69 -0.07 -3.99
CA MET A 52 6.36 0.43 -3.65
C MET A 52 6.17 1.92 -3.93
N VAL A 53 7.17 2.75 -3.63
CA VAL A 53 7.06 4.21 -3.80
C VAL A 53 6.63 4.63 -5.21
N PRO A 54 7.10 4.01 -6.31
CA PRO A 54 6.61 4.32 -7.66
C PRO A 54 5.11 4.12 -7.86
N PHE A 55 4.46 3.23 -7.10
CA PHE A 55 3.01 2.96 -7.18
C PHE A 55 2.17 3.85 -6.25
N LEU A 56 2.77 4.51 -5.26
CA LEU A 56 2.02 5.24 -4.22
C LEU A 56 1.14 6.36 -4.79
N ASN A 57 1.55 7.03 -5.86
CA ASN A 57 0.72 8.05 -6.52
C ASN A 57 -0.60 7.46 -7.05
N SER A 58 -0.56 6.28 -7.67
CA SER A 58 -1.75 5.59 -8.17
C SER A 58 -2.65 5.12 -7.03
N ILE A 59 -2.05 4.56 -5.97
CA ILE A 59 -2.78 4.11 -4.78
C ILE A 59 -3.48 5.27 -4.10
N LEU A 60 -2.78 6.38 -3.83
CA LEU A 60 -3.33 7.58 -3.19
C LEU A 60 -4.46 8.20 -4.03
N GLY A 61 -4.27 8.31 -5.35
CA GLY A 61 -5.30 8.79 -6.26
C GLY A 61 -6.56 7.94 -6.22
N THR A 62 -6.40 6.61 -6.17
CA THR A 62 -7.50 5.66 -6.08
C THR A 62 -8.22 5.72 -4.72
N MET A 63 -7.47 5.93 -3.64
CA MET A 63 -8.00 6.05 -2.27
C MET A 63 -8.80 7.33 -2.03
N LEU A 64 -8.50 8.42 -2.75
CA LEU A 64 -9.09 9.74 -2.51
C LEU A 64 -10.63 9.74 -2.39
N PRO A 65 -11.40 9.15 -3.35
CA PRO A 65 -12.86 9.06 -3.21
C PRO A 65 -13.34 8.17 -2.05
N MET A 66 -12.50 7.25 -1.55
CA MET A 66 -12.86 6.30 -0.50
C MET A 66 -12.77 6.91 0.90
N LEU A 67 -11.98 7.97 1.08
CA LEU A 67 -11.80 8.63 2.39
C LEU A 67 -13.14 9.09 2.99
N GLY A 68 -14.03 9.63 2.15
CA GLY A 68 -15.38 10.02 2.56
C GLY A 68 -16.30 8.84 2.89
N MET A 69 -15.97 7.64 2.39
CA MET A 69 -16.76 6.41 2.55
C MET A 69 -16.38 5.62 3.82
N ALA A 70 -15.17 5.80 4.35
CA ALA A 70 -14.67 5.11 5.55
C ALA A 70 -15.35 5.65 6.83
N LYS A 71 -16.64 5.35 7.03
CA LYS A 71 -17.41 5.84 8.18
C LYS A 71 -17.10 5.12 9.49
N GLN A 72 -16.77 3.84 9.41
CA GLN A 72 -16.49 2.98 10.57
C GLN A 72 -15.09 3.26 11.12
N ASP A 73 -14.93 3.27 12.45
CA ASP A 73 -13.69 3.72 13.08
C ASP A 73 -12.48 2.83 12.77
N HIS A 74 -12.68 1.51 12.65
CA HIS A 74 -11.60 0.62 12.22
C HIS A 74 -11.17 0.88 10.77
N MET A 75 -12.10 1.30 9.90
CA MET A 75 -11.76 1.71 8.53
C MET A 75 -11.02 3.05 8.51
N LYS A 76 -11.43 4.03 9.31
CA LYS A 76 -10.66 5.29 9.47
C LYS A 76 -9.25 4.99 9.96
N SER A 77 -9.13 4.14 10.98
CA SER A 77 -7.86 3.73 11.57
C SER A 77 -6.94 3.07 10.55
N VAL A 78 -7.42 2.12 9.74
CA VAL A 78 -6.56 1.44 8.75
C VAL A 78 -6.15 2.34 7.59
N PHE A 79 -7.00 3.29 7.18
CA PHE A 79 -6.62 4.30 6.18
C PHE A 79 -5.53 5.23 6.74
N CYS A 80 -5.67 5.72 7.97
CA CYS A 80 -4.63 6.52 8.63
C CYS A 80 -3.33 5.73 8.79
N TYR A 81 -3.42 4.47 9.19
CA TYR A 81 -2.29 3.57 9.32
C TYR A 81 -1.54 3.42 7.98
N ALA A 82 -2.26 3.18 6.88
CA ALA A 82 -1.67 3.09 5.55
C ALA A 82 -1.00 4.40 5.12
N LEU A 83 -1.67 5.55 5.31
CA LEU A 83 -1.11 6.86 4.98
C LEU A 83 0.18 7.19 5.76
N GLN A 84 0.25 6.79 7.03
CA GLN A 84 1.47 6.88 7.83
C GLN A 84 2.59 6.05 7.22
N HIS A 85 2.34 4.77 6.92
CA HIS A 85 3.36 3.85 6.37
C HIS A 85 3.81 4.26 4.96
N PHE A 86 2.93 4.86 4.16
CA PHE A 86 3.31 5.46 2.88
C PHE A 86 4.25 6.65 3.08
N SER A 87 3.97 7.49 4.07
CA SER A 87 4.82 8.64 4.40
C SER A 87 6.20 8.20 4.90
N GLU A 88 6.26 7.18 5.76
CA GLU A 88 7.50 6.56 6.23
C GLU A 88 8.30 5.95 5.06
N SER A 89 7.63 5.19 4.19
CA SER A 89 8.25 4.60 2.98
C SER A 89 8.83 5.66 2.03
N ILE A 90 8.11 6.77 1.81
CA ILE A 90 8.61 7.89 0.99
C ILE A 90 9.84 8.52 1.64
N GLN A 91 9.82 8.74 2.97
CA GLN A 91 10.97 9.30 3.67
C GLN A 91 12.19 8.37 3.59
N GLU A 92 12.00 7.07 3.78
CA GLU A 92 13.06 6.07 3.67
C GLU A 92 13.63 5.99 2.24
N TYR A 93 12.75 6.03 1.24
CA TYR A 93 13.14 6.07 -0.17
C TYR A 93 14.01 7.28 -0.47
N LEU A 94 13.57 8.48 -0.05
CA LEU A 94 14.31 9.72 -0.26
C LEU A 94 15.66 9.72 0.49
N ALA A 95 15.71 9.12 1.67
CA ALA A 95 16.93 9.00 2.47
C ALA A 95 17.97 8.01 1.89
N ASN A 96 17.56 7.12 0.99
CA ASN A 96 18.40 6.06 0.41
C ASN A 96 18.36 6.06 -1.13
N LEU A 97 18.17 7.22 -1.76
CA LEU A 97 18.10 7.34 -3.23
C LEU A 97 19.33 6.76 -3.94
N ASP A 98 20.49 6.80 -3.29
CA ASP A 98 21.75 6.23 -3.77
C ASP A 98 21.73 4.69 -3.87
N LYS A 99 20.78 4.03 -3.19
CA LYS A 99 20.58 2.58 -3.19
C LYS A 99 19.39 2.14 -4.03
N ALA A 100 18.73 3.09 -4.72
CA ALA A 100 17.63 2.75 -5.60
C ALA A 100 18.14 1.83 -6.72
N PRO A 101 17.42 0.74 -7.04
CA PRO A 101 17.76 -0.07 -8.20
C PRO A 101 17.66 0.76 -9.48
N ASP A 102 18.58 0.51 -10.42
CA ASP A 102 18.64 1.17 -11.74
C ASP A 102 17.36 0.96 -12.57
#